data_AF-A0A7R9QNN8-F1
#
_entry.id   AF-A0A7R9QNN8-F1
#
_cell.length_a   1.000
_cell.length_b   1.000
_cell.length_c   1.000
_cell.angle_alpha   90.00
_cell.angle_beta   90.00
_cell.angle_gamma   90.00
#
_symmetry.space_group_name_H-M   'P 1'
#
loop_
_entity.id
_entity.type
_entity.pdbx_description
1 polymer ?
#
loop_
_entity_poly.entity_id
_entity_poly.type
_entity_poly.pdbx_seq_one_letter_code
_entity_poly.pdbx_strand_id
1 'polypeptide(L)'
;MDDAMSGQPPHKKFVLNGPFDLEVFTNCVIWERHPLLQFHSHPEVESLRAALVLKLRQQYHEMCHSRENIEAPKESFNRWLMERKVVDKGCDPMVPSECFSEISLSMYNEIMNDIPIKLVKPKFSGEARKQLSKYAEAAKKMIESRNASSESRKIVKWNVEDAFQWIRKTLNATFEDYQQRLSHLKQQCQPHITEAAKGSVEAICSKIYHLSCEYAKKIHQKNIEIITADGLKESCPLRVQNPKKVYCYPCVLAHPCPKQPAVHIFTDKDTTHLRYKNDSLRISTLYFQKLEQLYRYNCFDDRKFNLFLTRVWSLLKRYQTWFGSNESSPTQGALPLSVFSVLHKHFGIKKLEDNVINEISFYGESTRKAKEELKTNSIARNKQLSDLKEAKLVRSSSFNEVSNVFTTYELHLQKFEYKKICDLKKSTMKFFLEFIKSELLFHAKTIEMLTESYGHIMNIDADRDLQQFCNYFSFTQLGSPKRDDSKTTVGDNMQTHPTLRRFNSAPNFNSSTNPTNNDSYDMNTDSKSIESIVEHSESDSELDVETNPNLLDRLKPVDRENSESVSVSLSLSSA
;
A
#
# COMPACT_ATOMS: atom_id res chain seq x y z
N MET A 1 15.04 -6.59 34.19
CA MET A 1 14.16 -6.09 35.28
C MET A 1 12.94 -7.00 35.27
N ASP A 2 13.04 -8.15 35.94
CA ASP A 2 12.20 -9.32 35.61
C ASP A 2 11.43 -9.88 36.82
N ASP A 3 11.40 -9.16 37.95
CA ASP A 3 10.68 -9.53 39.16
C ASP A 3 9.75 -8.40 39.62
N ALA A 4 8.49 -8.40 39.13
CA ALA A 4 7.40 -7.61 39.70
C ALA A 4 5.98 -8.01 39.22
N MET A 5 5.67 -9.27 38.90
CA MET A 5 4.30 -9.70 38.53
C MET A 5 3.90 -11.09 39.08
N SER A 6 3.95 -11.26 40.40
CA SER A 6 3.33 -12.40 41.10
C SER A 6 2.22 -11.89 42.03
N GLY A 7 0.95 -12.18 41.71
CA GLY A 7 -0.16 -11.78 42.61
C GLY A 7 -1.54 -11.52 42.00
N GLN A 8 -1.88 -11.98 40.79
CA GLN A 8 -3.27 -11.97 40.32
C GLN A 8 -3.77 -13.41 40.05
N PRO A 9 -5.00 -13.76 40.47
CA PRO A 9 -5.57 -15.07 40.19
C PRO A 9 -5.78 -15.23 38.67
N PRO A 10 -5.67 -16.45 38.12
CA PRO A 10 -5.76 -16.68 36.69
C PRO A 10 -7.18 -16.37 36.19
N HIS A 11 -7.36 -15.21 35.55
CA HIS A 11 -8.54 -14.94 34.74
C HIS A 11 -8.69 -16.07 33.71
N LYS A 12 -9.86 -16.72 33.67
CA LYS A 12 -10.18 -17.72 32.64
C LYS A 12 -9.94 -17.09 31.27
N LYS A 13 -8.94 -17.58 30.53
CA LYS A 13 -8.60 -17.07 29.20
C LYS A 13 -9.77 -17.31 28.25
N PHE A 14 -10.47 -16.23 27.90
CA PHE A 14 -11.49 -16.24 26.87
C PHE A 14 -10.83 -16.10 25.50
N VAL A 15 -10.44 -17.22 24.91
CA VAL A 15 -9.83 -17.26 23.58
C VAL A 15 -10.95 -17.21 22.53
N LEU A 16 -10.99 -16.12 21.76
CA LEU A 16 -11.94 -15.96 20.67
C LEU A 16 -11.40 -16.63 19.40
N ASN A 17 -12.01 -17.73 18.98
CA ASN A 17 -11.68 -18.40 17.71
C ASN A 17 -12.07 -17.53 16.52
N GLY A 18 -11.16 -17.35 15.56
CA GLY A 18 -11.44 -16.60 14.32
C GLY A 18 -10.21 -16.45 13.42
N PRO A 19 -10.32 -15.72 12.30
CA PRO A 19 -9.20 -15.42 11.39
C PRO A 19 -8.30 -14.31 11.96
N PHE A 20 -7.80 -14.51 13.18
CA PHE A 20 -6.95 -13.59 13.94
C PHE A 20 -6.42 -14.28 15.20
N ASP A 21 -5.23 -13.88 15.64
CA ASP A 21 -4.72 -14.18 16.97
C ASP A 21 -4.60 -12.85 17.74
N LEU A 22 -5.24 -12.78 18.91
CA LEU A 22 -5.24 -11.59 19.78
C LEU A 22 -4.38 -11.80 21.04
N GLU A 23 -3.81 -13.00 21.23
CA GLU A 23 -2.98 -13.34 22.39
C GLU A 23 -1.48 -13.07 22.15
N VAL A 24 -1.11 -12.68 20.93
CA VAL A 24 0.24 -12.23 20.57
C VAL A 24 0.51 -10.86 21.20
N PHE A 25 1.34 -10.84 22.24
CA PHE A 25 1.79 -9.61 22.89
C PHE A 25 2.72 -8.79 22.00
N THR A 26 2.67 -7.47 22.17
CA THR A 26 3.60 -6.56 21.49
C THR A 26 5.03 -6.72 22.03
N ASN A 27 5.98 -6.70 21.11
CA ASN A 27 7.41 -6.55 21.39
C ASN A 27 7.93 -5.16 20.99
N CYS A 28 7.09 -4.31 20.40
CA CYS A 28 7.48 -2.98 19.91
C CYS A 28 7.70 -2.03 21.09
N VAL A 29 8.88 -1.42 21.15
CA VAL A 29 9.26 -0.42 22.16
C VAL A 29 9.22 0.96 21.55
N ILE A 30 8.51 1.89 22.21
CA ILE A 30 8.40 3.29 21.80
C ILE A 30 8.93 4.21 22.91
N TRP A 31 9.28 5.44 22.54
CA TRP A 31 9.33 6.52 23.51
C TRP A 31 7.90 6.86 23.95
N GLU A 32 7.70 7.06 25.25
CA GLU A 32 6.43 7.48 25.84
C GLU A 32 5.92 8.76 25.15
N ARG A 33 4.66 8.71 24.69
CA ARG A 33 4.04 9.74 23.86
C ARG A 33 2.94 10.48 24.58
N HIS A 34 2.74 11.73 24.16
CA HIS A 34 1.60 12.52 24.54
C HIS A 34 0.26 11.94 24.08
N PRO A 35 -0.81 12.11 24.87
CA PRO A 35 -2.18 11.96 24.38
C PRO A 35 -2.42 12.88 23.17
N LEU A 36 -3.15 12.37 22.18
CA LEU A 36 -3.43 13.10 20.95
C LEU A 36 -4.47 14.20 21.18
N LEU A 37 -4.25 15.37 20.59
CA LEU A 37 -5.23 16.47 20.52
C LEU A 37 -6.33 16.19 19.48
N GLN A 38 -6.93 15.00 19.54
CA GLN A 38 -8.07 14.61 18.73
C GLN A 38 -9.29 14.42 19.63
N PHE A 39 -10.45 14.87 19.15
CA PHE A 39 -11.72 14.66 19.83
C PHE A 39 -12.09 13.18 19.89
N HIS A 40 -12.75 12.76 20.97
CA HIS A 40 -13.41 11.46 21.01
C HIS A 40 -14.44 11.35 19.88
N SER A 41 -14.55 10.17 19.28
CA SER A 41 -15.59 9.90 18.28
C SER A 41 -16.98 10.13 18.85
N HIS A 42 -17.84 10.81 18.10
CA HIS A 42 -19.24 11.02 18.47
C HIS A 42 -20.13 10.81 17.23
N PRO A 43 -21.25 10.06 17.30
CA PRO A 43 -22.03 9.68 16.14
C PRO A 43 -22.51 10.85 15.26
N GLU A 44 -22.92 11.97 15.85
CA GLU A 44 -23.32 13.14 15.06
C GLU A 44 -22.18 13.73 14.23
N VAL A 45 -20.95 13.65 14.73
CA VAL A 45 -19.75 14.14 14.02
C VAL A 45 -19.41 13.19 12.89
N GLU A 46 -19.49 11.86 13.11
CA GLU A 46 -19.29 10.89 12.04
C GLU A 46 -20.39 10.96 10.96
N SER A 47 -21.66 11.18 11.34
CA SER A 47 -22.75 11.43 10.38
C SER A 47 -22.51 12.70 9.54
N LEU A 48 -22.09 13.80 10.18
CA LEU A 48 -21.74 15.04 9.47
C LEU A 48 -20.53 14.83 8.54
N ARG A 49 -19.47 14.18 9.03
CA ARG A 49 -18.29 13.84 8.23
C ARG A 49 -18.65 12.95 7.04
N ALA A 50 -19.50 11.94 7.24
CA ALA A 50 -19.98 11.06 6.17
C ALA A 50 -20.72 11.85 5.07
N ALA A 51 -21.65 12.73 5.46
CA ALA A 51 -22.39 13.57 4.51
C ALA A 51 -21.47 14.54 3.75
N LEU A 52 -20.51 15.18 4.44
CA LEU A 52 -19.56 16.10 3.83
C LEU A 52 -18.58 15.39 2.89
N VAL A 53 -18.05 14.22 3.26
CA VAL A 53 -17.17 13.43 2.39
C VAL A 53 -17.93 12.88 1.17
N LEU A 54 -19.18 12.44 1.33
CA LEU A 54 -20.03 12.04 0.20
C LEU A 54 -20.24 13.22 -0.76
N LYS A 55 -20.55 14.41 -0.24
CA LYS A 55 -20.66 15.63 -1.04
C LYS A 55 -19.34 15.99 -1.74
N LEU A 56 -18.21 15.84 -1.05
CA LEU A 56 -16.88 16.10 -1.64
C LEU A 56 -16.56 15.13 -2.79
N ARG A 57 -16.94 13.85 -2.65
CA ARG A 57 -16.87 12.86 -3.74
C ARG A 57 -17.77 13.24 -4.91
N GLN A 58 -19.02 13.66 -4.67
CA GLN A 58 -19.94 14.09 -5.72
C GLN A 58 -19.37 15.28 -6.52
N GLN A 59 -18.91 16.32 -5.83
CA GLN A 59 -18.26 17.49 -6.45
C GLN A 59 -17.02 17.11 -7.27
N TYR A 60 -16.27 16.10 -6.85
CA TYR A 60 -15.14 15.58 -7.62
C TYR A 60 -15.58 14.92 -8.95
N HIS A 61 -16.60 14.06 -8.91
CA HIS A 61 -17.14 13.43 -10.11
C HIS A 61 -17.75 14.47 -11.07
N GLU A 62 -18.52 15.42 -10.54
CA GLU A 62 -19.12 16.52 -11.31
C GLU A 62 -18.05 17.38 -12.00
N MET A 63 -16.93 17.71 -11.33
CA MET A 63 -15.85 18.51 -11.93
C MET A 63 -15.05 17.75 -12.99
N CYS A 64 -14.73 16.47 -12.78
CA CYS A 64 -14.11 15.63 -13.82
C CYS A 64 -14.99 15.56 -15.07
N HIS A 65 -16.30 15.38 -14.89
CA HIS A 65 -17.23 15.31 -16.02
C HIS A 65 -17.41 16.67 -16.71
N SER A 66 -17.69 17.75 -15.96
CA SER A 66 -18.01 19.06 -16.53
C SER A 66 -16.82 19.81 -17.13
N ARG A 67 -15.59 19.58 -16.66
CA ARG A 67 -14.39 20.29 -17.15
C ARG A 67 -13.58 19.49 -18.16
N GLU A 68 -13.40 18.20 -17.91
CA GLU A 68 -12.55 17.32 -18.74
C GLU A 68 -13.36 16.34 -19.61
N ASN A 69 -14.68 16.22 -19.40
CA ASN A 69 -15.54 15.24 -20.08
C ASN A 69 -15.07 13.78 -19.89
N ILE A 70 -14.58 13.47 -18.68
CA ILE A 70 -14.19 12.13 -18.25
C ILE A 70 -15.00 11.70 -17.02
N GLU A 71 -15.13 10.40 -16.79
CA GLU A 71 -15.49 9.89 -15.46
C GLU A 71 -14.31 10.09 -14.51
N ALA A 72 -14.59 10.34 -13.22
CA ALA A 72 -13.54 10.40 -12.21
C ALA A 72 -12.75 9.06 -12.18
N PRO A 73 -11.40 9.07 -12.28
CA PRO A 73 -10.63 7.84 -12.32
C PRO A 73 -10.89 6.95 -11.09
N LYS A 74 -11.18 5.66 -11.31
CA LYS A 74 -11.63 4.73 -10.26
C LYS A 74 -10.66 4.69 -9.08
N GLU A 75 -11.16 4.96 -7.86
CA GLU A 75 -10.42 5.02 -6.58
C GLU A 75 -9.42 6.19 -6.42
N SER A 76 -9.29 7.09 -7.40
CA SER A 76 -8.41 8.27 -7.31
C SER A 76 -8.69 9.14 -6.09
N PHE A 77 -9.96 9.31 -5.70
CA PHE A 77 -10.34 10.05 -4.50
C PHE A 77 -9.82 9.39 -3.21
N ASN A 78 -9.81 8.05 -3.14
CA ASN A 78 -9.30 7.33 -1.98
C ASN A 78 -7.76 7.39 -1.92
N ARG A 79 -7.08 7.30 -3.07
CA ARG A 79 -5.64 7.56 -3.17
C ARG A 79 -5.26 9.01 -2.84
N TRP A 80 -6.07 9.97 -3.26
CA TRP A 80 -5.94 11.38 -2.88
C TRP A 80 -6.04 11.57 -1.36
N LEU A 81 -7.05 10.99 -0.70
CA LEU A 81 -7.14 11.05 0.77
C LEU A 81 -5.87 10.50 1.44
N MET A 82 -5.35 9.35 0.98
CA MET A 82 -4.12 8.77 1.49
C MET A 82 -2.90 9.67 1.27
N GLU A 83 -2.66 10.10 0.03
CA GLU A 83 -1.50 10.93 -0.33
C GLU A 83 -1.51 12.28 0.40
N ARG A 84 -2.69 12.92 0.50
CA ARG A 84 -2.83 14.16 1.28
C ARG A 84 -2.56 13.92 2.76
N LYS A 85 -3.05 12.83 3.36
CA LYS A 85 -2.82 12.53 4.79
C LYS A 85 -1.37 12.21 5.16
N VAL A 86 -0.49 11.93 4.19
CA VAL A 86 0.97 11.84 4.43
C VAL A 86 1.59 13.21 4.70
N VAL A 87 1.04 14.29 4.14
CA VAL A 87 1.59 15.66 4.21
C VAL A 87 0.71 16.68 4.95
N ASP A 88 -0.50 16.28 5.33
CA ASP A 88 -1.48 17.08 6.06
C ASP A 88 -1.07 17.29 7.52
N LYS A 89 -1.15 18.53 7.99
CA LYS A 89 -0.96 18.91 9.40
C LYS A 89 -2.27 19.23 10.12
N GLY A 90 -3.40 19.15 9.40
CA GLY A 90 -4.72 19.48 9.91
C GLY A 90 -5.23 18.52 11.00
N CYS A 91 -6.28 18.95 11.70
CA CYS A 91 -6.78 18.27 12.90
C CYS A 91 -7.85 17.18 12.65
N ASP A 92 -8.53 17.16 11.50
CA ASP A 92 -9.53 16.12 11.22
C ASP A 92 -8.86 14.78 10.90
N PRO A 93 -9.34 13.63 11.43
CA PRO A 93 -8.72 12.32 11.19
C PRO A 93 -8.91 11.76 9.77
N MET A 94 -9.71 12.37 8.89
CA MET A 94 -10.07 11.84 7.58
C MET A 94 -9.86 12.83 6.43
N VAL A 95 -10.43 14.03 6.51
CA VAL A 95 -10.33 15.02 5.42
C VAL A 95 -9.06 15.87 5.58
N PRO A 96 -8.26 16.10 4.52
CA PRO A 96 -7.10 16.97 4.59
C PRO A 96 -7.49 18.45 4.72
N SER A 97 -6.66 19.25 5.38
CA SER A 97 -6.93 20.68 5.60
C SER A 97 -5.72 21.61 5.75
N GLU A 98 -4.51 21.07 5.93
CA GLU A 98 -3.25 21.83 6.02
C GLU A 98 -2.10 21.06 5.33
N CYS A 99 -2.22 20.88 4.02
CA CYS A 99 -1.18 20.33 3.16
C CYS A 99 -0.28 21.46 2.60
N PHE A 100 1.04 21.22 2.50
CA PHE A 100 2.00 22.21 1.98
C PHE A 100 1.76 22.61 0.51
N SER A 101 1.39 21.67 -0.35
CA SER A 101 0.97 21.92 -1.73
C SER A 101 -0.54 21.74 -1.81
N GLU A 102 -1.28 22.68 -2.41
CA GLU A 102 -2.70 22.49 -2.71
C GLU A 102 -2.93 21.38 -3.73
N ILE A 103 -2.07 21.32 -4.76
CA ILE A 103 -2.18 20.34 -5.84
C ILE A 103 -1.65 19.00 -5.35
N SER A 104 -2.50 17.97 -5.49
CA SER A 104 -2.13 16.57 -5.29
C SER A 104 -1.59 15.99 -6.59
N LEU A 105 -0.36 15.49 -6.54
CA LEU A 105 0.26 14.84 -7.69
C LEU A 105 -0.44 13.51 -8.03
N SER A 106 -0.97 12.79 -7.03
CA SER A 106 -1.78 11.57 -7.26
C SER A 106 -3.04 11.90 -8.05
N MET A 107 -3.85 12.85 -7.57
CA MET A 107 -5.09 13.24 -8.25
C MET A 107 -4.82 13.84 -9.63
N TYR A 108 -3.81 14.71 -9.75
CA TYR A 108 -3.44 15.34 -11.03
C TYR A 108 -3.02 14.29 -12.07
N ASN A 109 -2.10 13.38 -11.73
CA ASN A 109 -1.62 12.35 -12.65
C ASN A 109 -2.73 11.39 -13.06
N GLU A 110 -3.60 10.99 -12.14
CA GLU A 110 -4.71 10.08 -12.44
C GLU A 110 -5.76 10.72 -13.37
N ILE A 111 -6.08 11.99 -13.19
CA ILE A 111 -6.95 12.74 -14.12
C ILE A 111 -6.27 12.88 -15.49
N MET A 112 -4.99 13.26 -15.51
CA MET A 112 -4.22 13.42 -16.77
C MET A 112 -4.09 12.11 -17.57
N ASN A 113 -4.03 10.96 -16.91
CA ASN A 113 -3.93 9.66 -17.57
C ASN A 113 -5.21 9.28 -18.35
N ASP A 114 -6.37 9.77 -17.91
CA ASP A 114 -7.66 9.54 -18.57
C ASP A 114 -8.02 10.68 -19.57
N ILE A 115 -7.11 11.63 -19.83
CA ILE A 115 -7.25 12.75 -20.79
C ILE A 115 -6.49 12.45 -22.11
N PRO A 116 -7.09 12.69 -23.29
CA PRO A 116 -8.41 13.29 -23.54
C PRO A 116 -9.56 12.27 -23.48
N ILE A 117 -9.25 10.97 -23.46
CA ILE A 117 -10.16 9.88 -23.13
C ILE A 117 -9.41 8.80 -22.36
N LYS A 118 -10.14 8.10 -21.49
CA LYS A 118 -9.68 6.87 -20.84
C LYS A 118 -9.43 5.78 -21.87
N LEU A 119 -8.20 5.27 -21.89
CA LEU A 119 -7.83 4.11 -22.70
C LEU A 119 -8.15 2.81 -21.94
N VAL A 120 -8.68 1.82 -22.65
CA VAL A 120 -9.09 0.51 -22.11
C VAL A 120 -8.51 -0.56 -23.02
N LYS A 121 -7.92 -1.63 -22.49
CA LYS A 121 -7.36 -2.71 -23.33
C LYS A 121 -8.47 -3.28 -24.25
N PRO A 122 -8.41 -3.07 -25.58
CA PRO A 122 -9.44 -3.57 -26.48
C PRO A 122 -9.33 -5.09 -26.62
N LYS A 123 -10.47 -5.76 -26.84
CA LYS A 123 -10.56 -7.23 -26.92
C LYS A 123 -10.30 -7.77 -28.33
N PHE A 124 -10.52 -6.97 -29.37
CA PHE A 124 -10.39 -7.37 -30.77
C PHE A 124 -10.08 -6.17 -31.68
N SER A 125 -9.64 -6.43 -32.91
CA SER A 125 -9.16 -5.39 -33.87
C SER A 125 -10.18 -4.27 -34.12
N GLY A 126 -11.47 -4.60 -34.29
CA GLY A 126 -12.53 -3.59 -34.45
C GLY A 126 -12.69 -2.63 -33.26
N GLU A 127 -12.44 -3.09 -32.04
CA GLU A 127 -12.44 -2.24 -30.84
C GLU A 127 -11.17 -1.38 -30.76
N ALA A 128 -10.01 -1.92 -31.16
CA ALA A 128 -8.76 -1.16 -31.27
C ALA A 128 -8.89 -0.01 -32.31
N ARG A 129 -9.44 -0.30 -33.50
CA ARG A 129 -9.78 0.72 -34.51
C ARG A 129 -10.69 1.81 -33.95
N LYS A 130 -11.78 1.41 -33.27
CA LYS A 130 -12.75 2.34 -32.67
C LYS A 130 -12.10 3.23 -31.61
N GLN A 131 -11.16 2.69 -30.83
CA GLN A 131 -10.45 3.43 -29.79
C GLN A 131 -9.44 4.42 -30.37
N LEU A 132 -8.70 4.04 -31.42
CA LEU A 132 -7.82 4.95 -32.16
C LEU A 132 -8.62 6.14 -32.72
N SER A 133 -9.75 5.89 -33.40
CA SER A 133 -10.62 6.95 -33.91
C SER A 133 -11.13 7.88 -32.81
N LYS A 134 -11.62 7.32 -31.69
CA LYS A 134 -12.10 8.11 -30.55
C LYS A 134 -11.01 8.98 -29.93
N TYR A 135 -9.79 8.45 -29.76
CA TYR A 135 -8.67 9.21 -29.22
C TYR A 135 -8.30 10.38 -30.14
N ALA A 136 -8.21 10.11 -31.45
CA ALA A 136 -7.89 11.12 -32.46
C ALA A 136 -8.94 12.25 -32.50
N GLU A 137 -10.22 11.89 -32.47
CA GLU A 137 -11.34 12.84 -32.42
C GLU A 137 -11.32 13.70 -31.13
N ALA A 138 -11.14 13.06 -29.97
CA ALA A 138 -11.09 13.76 -28.69
C ALA A 138 -9.87 14.69 -28.57
N ALA A 139 -8.70 14.26 -29.04
CA ALA A 139 -7.48 15.08 -29.11
C ALA A 139 -7.70 16.36 -29.95
N LYS A 140 -8.29 16.22 -31.15
CA LYS A 140 -8.64 17.35 -32.02
C LYS A 140 -9.67 18.28 -31.37
N LYS A 141 -10.77 17.74 -30.83
CA LYS A 141 -11.80 18.52 -30.14
C LYS A 141 -11.23 19.32 -28.96
N MET A 142 -10.33 18.71 -28.18
CA MET A 142 -9.70 19.37 -27.04
C MET A 142 -8.75 20.51 -27.48
N ILE A 143 -7.87 20.29 -28.46
CA ILE A 143 -6.91 21.33 -28.91
C ILE A 143 -7.59 22.48 -29.68
N GLU A 144 -8.77 22.23 -30.26
CA GLU A 144 -9.58 23.25 -30.92
C GLU A 144 -10.33 24.13 -29.91
N SER A 145 -10.94 23.52 -28.89
CA SER A 145 -11.75 24.22 -27.87
C SER A 145 -10.95 24.91 -26.77
N ARG A 146 -9.70 24.49 -26.49
CA ARG A 146 -8.88 25.04 -25.40
C ARG A 146 -7.88 26.10 -25.87
N ASN A 147 -7.35 26.85 -24.90
CA ASN A 147 -6.26 27.79 -25.10
C ASN A 147 -4.95 27.02 -25.29
N ALA A 148 -4.63 26.69 -26.54
CA ALA A 148 -3.37 26.10 -26.95
C ALA A 148 -2.62 27.01 -27.93
N SER A 149 -1.29 26.95 -27.93
CA SER A 149 -0.45 27.68 -28.87
C SER A 149 -0.75 27.29 -30.32
N SER A 150 -0.50 28.21 -31.26
CA SER A 150 -0.70 27.97 -32.69
C SER A 150 0.07 26.75 -33.19
N GLU A 151 1.26 26.49 -32.65
CA GLU A 151 2.08 25.34 -32.98
C GLU A 151 1.49 24.02 -32.45
N SER A 152 1.12 23.97 -31.17
CA SER A 152 0.42 22.81 -30.57
C SER A 152 -0.86 22.45 -31.34
N ARG A 153 -1.62 23.46 -31.79
CA ARG A 153 -2.82 23.25 -32.62
C ARG A 153 -2.49 22.62 -33.98
N LYS A 154 -1.41 23.04 -34.65
CA LYS A 154 -0.97 22.45 -35.93
C LYS A 154 -0.52 21.01 -35.75
N ILE A 155 0.37 20.75 -34.80
CA ILE A 155 0.96 19.42 -34.55
C ILE A 155 -0.14 18.39 -34.26
N VAL A 156 -1.07 18.70 -33.35
CA VAL A 156 -2.16 17.78 -33.00
C VAL A 156 -3.12 17.58 -34.18
N LYS A 157 -3.53 18.65 -34.89
CA LYS A 157 -4.43 18.50 -36.05
C LYS A 157 -3.81 17.68 -37.19
N TRP A 158 -2.52 17.88 -37.47
CA TRP A 158 -1.81 17.13 -38.51
C TRP A 158 -1.71 15.64 -38.17
N ASN A 159 -1.27 15.31 -36.94
CA ASN A 159 -1.19 13.92 -36.48
C ASN A 159 -2.57 13.22 -36.45
N VAL A 160 -3.64 13.94 -36.08
CA VAL A 160 -5.00 13.41 -36.10
C VAL A 160 -5.48 13.13 -37.53
N GLU A 161 -5.23 14.03 -38.49
CA GLU A 161 -5.63 13.78 -39.87
C GLU A 161 -4.78 12.65 -40.50
N ASP A 162 -3.49 12.58 -40.21
CA ASP A 162 -2.61 11.46 -40.61
C ASP A 162 -3.11 10.11 -40.04
N ALA A 163 -3.55 10.08 -38.78
CA ALA A 163 -4.19 8.90 -38.20
C ALA A 163 -5.48 8.53 -38.94
N PHE A 164 -6.38 9.49 -39.22
CA PHE A 164 -7.61 9.20 -39.97
C PHE A 164 -7.35 8.79 -41.42
N GLN A 165 -6.38 9.40 -42.12
CA GLN A 165 -6.00 8.98 -43.47
C GLN A 165 -5.46 7.55 -43.48
N TRP A 166 -4.65 7.17 -42.51
CA TRP A 166 -4.17 5.80 -42.36
C TRP A 166 -5.32 4.82 -42.11
N ILE A 167 -6.27 5.15 -41.22
CA ILE A 167 -7.48 4.31 -40.97
C ILE A 167 -8.36 4.14 -42.22
N ARG A 168 -8.35 5.10 -43.14
CA ARG A 168 -9.09 5.03 -44.42
C ARG A 168 -8.35 4.23 -45.49
N LYS A 169 -7.02 4.32 -45.56
CA LYS A 169 -6.18 3.67 -46.59
C LYS A 169 -5.85 2.20 -46.27
N THR A 170 -5.63 1.86 -45.01
CA THR A 170 -5.17 0.52 -44.60
C THR A 170 -6.36 -0.42 -44.36
N LEU A 171 -6.81 -1.12 -45.41
CA LEU A 171 -8.06 -1.90 -45.37
C LEU A 171 -8.00 -3.19 -44.54
N ASN A 172 -6.82 -3.74 -44.24
CA ASN A 172 -6.62 -5.01 -43.51
C ASN A 172 -5.69 -4.87 -42.28
N ALA A 173 -5.72 -3.74 -41.57
CA ALA A 173 -4.90 -3.55 -40.37
C ALA A 173 -5.25 -4.54 -39.24
N THR A 174 -4.22 -5.13 -38.64
CA THR A 174 -4.29 -6.06 -37.51
C THR A 174 -4.60 -5.35 -36.20
N PHE A 175 -4.83 -6.10 -35.13
CA PHE A 175 -4.97 -5.54 -33.77
C PHE A 175 -3.72 -4.75 -33.35
N GLU A 176 -2.53 -5.28 -33.66
CA GLU A 176 -1.25 -4.68 -33.28
C GLU A 176 -0.99 -3.38 -34.04
N ASP A 177 -1.30 -3.32 -35.33
CA ASP A 177 -1.20 -2.09 -36.13
C ASP A 177 -1.99 -0.93 -35.50
N TYR A 178 -3.23 -1.20 -35.04
CA TYR A 178 -4.03 -0.20 -34.36
C TYR A 178 -3.45 0.22 -33.00
N GLN A 179 -2.83 -0.70 -32.25
CA GLN A 179 -2.15 -0.37 -30.98
C GLN A 179 -0.88 0.43 -31.18
N GLN A 180 -0.05 0.07 -32.17
CA GLN A 180 1.16 0.83 -32.54
C GLN A 180 0.78 2.24 -33.02
N ARG A 181 -0.24 2.36 -33.89
CA ARG A 181 -0.70 3.66 -34.40
C ARG A 181 -1.29 4.55 -33.30
N LEU A 182 -2.02 3.98 -32.34
CA LEU A 182 -2.50 4.70 -31.15
C LEU A 182 -1.33 5.16 -30.27
N SER A 183 -0.33 4.32 -30.07
CA SER A 183 0.86 4.65 -29.28
C SER A 183 1.66 5.79 -29.92
N HIS A 184 1.88 5.74 -31.23
CA HIS A 184 2.48 6.84 -32.00
C HIS A 184 1.67 8.14 -31.89
N LEU A 185 0.36 8.08 -32.14
CA LEU A 185 -0.52 9.25 -32.05
C LEU A 185 -0.51 9.87 -30.64
N LYS A 186 -0.50 9.02 -29.60
CA LYS A 186 -0.36 9.44 -28.20
C LYS A 186 0.99 10.12 -27.96
N GLN A 187 2.10 9.52 -28.38
CA GLN A 187 3.44 10.09 -28.22
C GLN A 187 3.56 11.50 -28.83
N GLN A 188 3.00 11.71 -30.01
CA GLN A 188 3.04 13.01 -30.70
C GLN A 188 2.07 14.04 -30.09
N CYS A 189 0.86 13.63 -29.69
CA CYS A 189 -0.16 14.59 -29.24
C CYS A 189 -0.18 14.85 -27.72
N GLN A 190 0.22 13.88 -26.89
CA GLN A 190 0.04 13.96 -25.43
C GLN A 190 0.72 15.19 -24.79
N PRO A 191 1.96 15.60 -25.14
CA PRO A 191 2.57 16.79 -24.53
C PRO A 191 1.72 18.05 -24.73
N HIS A 192 1.18 18.24 -25.93
CA HIS A 192 0.34 19.38 -26.29
C HIS A 192 -1.05 19.31 -25.62
N ILE A 193 -1.62 18.11 -25.48
CA ILE A 193 -2.89 17.87 -24.80
C ILE A 193 -2.75 18.13 -23.29
N THR A 194 -1.70 17.58 -22.66
CA THR A 194 -1.43 17.75 -21.24
C THR A 194 -1.24 19.22 -20.87
N GLU A 195 -0.47 19.98 -21.65
CA GLU A 195 -0.30 21.42 -21.41
C GLU A 195 -1.62 22.19 -21.58
N ALA A 196 -2.41 21.87 -22.62
CA ALA A 196 -3.74 22.47 -22.82
C ALA A 196 -4.75 22.11 -21.71
N ALA A 197 -4.56 20.99 -21.00
CA ALA A 197 -5.42 20.55 -19.90
C ALA A 197 -4.93 21.02 -18.51
N LYS A 198 -3.63 21.31 -18.36
CA LYS A 198 -2.93 21.55 -17.09
C LYS A 198 -3.70 22.44 -16.12
N GLY A 199 -3.99 23.68 -16.50
CA GLY A 199 -4.65 24.65 -15.62
C GLY A 199 -6.08 24.25 -15.21
N SER A 200 -6.78 23.47 -16.05
CA SER A 200 -8.12 22.96 -15.70
C SER A 200 -8.04 21.85 -14.66
N VAL A 201 -7.11 20.90 -14.82
CA VAL A 201 -6.87 19.81 -13.88
C VAL A 201 -6.32 20.32 -12.54
N GLU A 202 -5.37 21.26 -12.57
CA GLU A 202 -4.90 21.96 -11.36
C GLU A 202 -6.05 22.65 -10.63
N ALA A 203 -6.96 23.31 -11.36
CA ALA A 203 -8.16 23.93 -10.77
C ALA A 203 -9.20 22.92 -10.25
N ILE A 204 -9.19 21.65 -10.67
CA ILE A 204 -9.99 20.57 -10.03
C ILE A 204 -9.34 20.20 -8.70
N CYS A 205 -8.03 19.91 -8.71
CA CYS A 205 -7.26 19.52 -7.53
C CYS A 205 -7.34 20.58 -6.42
N SER A 206 -7.07 21.85 -6.74
CA SER A 206 -7.16 22.96 -5.76
C SER A 206 -8.59 23.16 -5.27
N LYS A 207 -9.62 23.03 -6.12
CA LYS A 207 -11.02 23.21 -5.66
C LYS A 207 -11.47 22.10 -4.71
N ILE A 208 -11.09 20.84 -4.95
CA ILE A 208 -11.38 19.75 -4.02
C ILE A 208 -10.63 19.92 -2.69
N TYR A 209 -9.36 20.31 -2.73
CA TYR A 209 -8.60 20.61 -1.52
C TYR A 209 -9.25 21.75 -0.71
N HIS A 210 -9.61 22.86 -1.33
CA HIS A 210 -10.28 23.98 -0.64
C HIS A 210 -11.64 23.60 -0.02
N LEU A 211 -12.47 22.83 -0.73
CA LEU A 211 -13.72 22.29 -0.17
C LEU A 211 -13.46 21.35 1.01
N SER A 212 -12.40 20.55 0.96
CA SER A 212 -11.95 19.71 2.08
C SER A 212 -11.58 20.55 3.30
N CYS A 213 -10.83 21.65 3.13
CA CYS A 213 -10.49 22.59 4.20
C CYS A 213 -11.73 23.23 4.84
N GLU A 214 -12.73 23.64 4.05
CA GLU A 214 -14.01 24.13 4.58
C GLU A 214 -14.77 23.06 5.36
N TYR A 215 -14.75 21.81 4.90
CA TYR A 215 -15.48 20.71 5.53
C TYR A 215 -14.80 20.29 6.84
N ALA A 216 -13.46 20.27 6.89
CA ALA A 216 -12.69 20.06 8.11
C ALA A 216 -13.03 21.12 9.17
N LYS A 217 -13.12 22.41 8.80
CA LYS A 217 -13.55 23.50 9.70
C LYS A 217 -14.97 23.27 10.25
N LYS A 218 -15.93 22.87 9.41
CA LYS A 218 -17.31 22.56 9.83
C LYS A 218 -17.37 21.35 10.78
N ILE A 219 -16.57 20.32 10.52
CA ILE A 219 -16.48 19.15 11.39
C ILE A 219 -15.85 19.52 12.73
N HIS A 220 -14.75 20.28 12.73
CA HIS A 220 -14.11 20.78 13.94
C HIS A 220 -15.08 21.62 14.78
N GLN A 221 -15.78 22.59 14.18
CA GLN A 221 -16.80 23.41 14.84
C GLN A 221 -17.88 22.55 15.51
N LYS A 222 -18.37 21.49 14.84
CA LYS A 222 -19.36 20.57 15.43
C LYS A 222 -18.80 19.77 16.63
N ASN A 223 -17.50 19.45 16.66
CA ASN A 223 -16.88 18.86 17.87
C ASN A 223 -16.87 19.87 19.03
N ILE A 224 -16.49 21.13 18.76
CA ILE A 224 -16.48 22.21 19.76
C ILE A 224 -17.88 22.43 20.35
N GLU A 225 -18.92 22.47 19.51
CA GLU A 225 -20.32 22.57 19.95
C GLU A 225 -20.69 21.45 20.94
N ILE A 226 -20.32 20.20 20.64
CA ILE A 226 -20.66 19.04 21.47
C ILE A 226 -19.92 19.09 22.82
N ILE A 227 -18.60 19.33 22.84
CA ILE A 227 -17.87 19.40 24.11
C ILE A 227 -18.32 20.59 24.97
N THR A 228 -18.63 21.73 24.35
CA THR A 228 -19.08 22.94 25.05
C THR A 228 -20.47 22.74 25.65
N ALA A 229 -21.38 22.04 24.95
CA ALA A 229 -22.71 21.70 25.45
C ALA A 229 -22.67 20.81 26.71
N ASP A 230 -21.62 20.01 26.89
CA ASP A 230 -21.38 19.22 28.10
C ASP A 230 -20.57 19.96 29.19
N GLY A 231 -20.23 21.24 28.99
CA GLY A 231 -19.41 22.04 29.90
C GLY A 231 -17.92 21.65 29.90
N LEU A 232 -17.50 20.85 28.93
CA LEU A 232 -16.10 20.43 28.75
C LEU A 232 -15.33 21.51 27.97
N LYS A 233 -14.01 21.54 28.16
CA LYS A 233 -13.09 22.45 27.45
C LYS A 233 -12.04 21.65 26.69
N GLU A 234 -11.44 22.29 25.69
CA GLU A 234 -10.27 21.72 25.02
C GLU A 234 -9.09 21.58 25.99
N SER A 235 -8.35 20.47 25.83
CA SER A 235 -7.16 20.18 26.62
C SER A 235 -5.92 20.72 25.92
N CYS A 236 -5.09 21.47 26.62
CA CYS A 236 -3.77 21.86 26.10
C CYS A 236 -2.81 20.66 26.03
N PRO A 237 -1.84 20.66 25.09
CA PRO A 237 -0.78 19.67 25.08
C PRO A 237 0.08 19.79 26.34
N LEU A 238 0.02 18.77 27.20
CA LEU A 238 0.97 18.59 28.29
C LEU A 238 2.38 18.31 27.71
N ARG A 239 3.44 18.42 28.53
CA ARG A 239 4.81 17.99 28.18
C ARG A 239 5.28 16.87 29.11
N VAL A 240 5.73 15.75 28.56
CA VAL A 240 6.33 14.64 29.29
C VAL A 240 7.75 15.11 29.55
N GLN A 241 8.01 15.49 30.79
CA GLN A 241 9.27 16.16 31.13
C GLN A 241 10.48 15.21 30.99
N ASN A 242 10.26 13.89 31.07
CA ASN A 242 11.29 12.85 30.88
C ASN A 242 10.66 11.59 30.25
N PRO A 243 10.52 11.51 28.91
CA PRO A 243 9.89 10.35 28.25
C PRO A 243 10.77 9.11 28.38
N LYS A 244 10.18 7.98 28.76
CA LYS A 244 10.88 6.70 28.91
C LYS A 244 10.65 5.78 27.71
N LYS A 245 11.52 4.79 27.52
CA LYS A 245 11.23 3.66 26.62
C LYS A 245 10.21 2.74 27.29
N VAL A 246 9.11 2.44 26.60
CA VAL A 246 8.00 1.61 27.07
C VAL A 246 7.50 0.72 25.93
N TYR A 247 6.89 -0.42 26.24
CA TYR A 247 6.16 -1.19 25.22
C TYR A 247 5.02 -0.34 24.63
N CYS A 248 4.74 -0.52 23.34
CA CYS A 248 3.73 0.30 22.67
C CYS A 248 2.33 0.08 23.26
N TYR A 249 1.57 1.16 23.37
CA TYR A 249 0.22 1.18 23.91
C TYR A 249 -0.72 1.94 22.96
N PRO A 250 -2.05 1.67 23.04
CA PRO A 250 -3.06 2.38 22.26
C PRO A 250 -2.94 3.91 22.38
N CYS A 251 -3.21 4.63 21.30
CA CYS A 251 -3.22 6.09 21.32
C CYS A 251 -4.31 6.60 22.28
N VAL A 252 -3.90 7.31 23.33
CA VAL A 252 -4.79 7.97 24.28
C VAL A 252 -5.17 9.35 23.74
N LEU A 253 -6.39 9.82 24.01
CA LEU A 253 -6.85 11.16 23.63
C LEU A 253 -6.71 12.14 24.80
N ALA A 254 -6.36 13.40 24.51
CA ALA A 254 -6.18 14.44 25.52
C ALA A 254 -7.50 15.07 25.98
N HIS A 255 -8.46 15.20 25.06
CA HIS A 255 -9.76 15.81 25.35
C HIS A 255 -10.61 14.85 26.18
N PRO A 256 -11.42 15.34 27.14
CA PRO A 256 -12.39 14.50 27.83
C PRO A 256 -13.46 13.96 26.85
N CYS A 257 -13.99 12.77 27.14
CA CYS A 257 -15.07 12.19 26.34
C CYS A 257 -16.40 12.91 26.64
N PRO A 258 -17.08 13.51 25.65
CA PRO A 258 -18.42 14.04 25.84
C PRO A 258 -19.42 12.90 26.02
N LYS A 259 -20.61 13.22 26.55
CA LYS A 259 -21.72 12.28 26.70
C LYS A 259 -22.03 11.64 25.36
N GLN A 260 -22.10 10.32 25.35
CA GLN A 260 -22.35 9.55 24.15
C GLN A 260 -23.85 9.25 24.03
N PRO A 261 -24.46 9.42 22.84
CA PRO A 261 -25.85 9.07 22.64
C PRO A 261 -26.00 7.55 22.55
N ALA A 262 -27.21 7.07 22.85
CA ALA A 262 -27.55 5.65 22.75
C ALA A 262 -27.47 5.16 21.30
N VAL A 263 -26.90 3.96 21.13
CA VAL A 263 -26.88 3.19 19.89
C VAL A 263 -27.53 1.85 20.17
N HIS A 264 -28.50 1.47 19.33
CA HIS A 264 -29.20 0.20 19.48
C HIS A 264 -28.46 -0.91 18.72
N ILE A 265 -28.44 -2.10 19.30
CA ILE A 265 -27.90 -3.32 18.70
C ILE A 265 -29.04 -4.31 18.42
N PHE A 266 -28.99 -4.98 17.27
CA PHE A 266 -29.78 -6.17 17.00
C PHE A 266 -28.93 -7.18 16.23
N THR A 267 -29.15 -8.47 16.47
CA THR A 267 -28.43 -9.55 15.78
C THR A 267 -29.42 -10.34 14.94
N ASP A 268 -29.11 -10.53 13.66
CA ASP A 268 -29.84 -11.39 12.74
C ASP A 268 -28.86 -12.42 12.15
N LYS A 269 -29.06 -13.70 12.50
CA LYS A 269 -28.17 -14.82 12.16
C LYS A 269 -26.71 -14.47 12.53
N ASP A 270 -25.80 -14.57 11.57
CA ASP A 270 -24.37 -14.27 11.72
C ASP A 270 -23.99 -12.80 11.51
N THR A 271 -24.98 -11.89 11.46
CA THR A 271 -24.78 -10.45 11.29
C THR A 271 -25.29 -9.67 12.51
N THR A 272 -24.41 -8.85 13.08
CA THR A 272 -24.75 -7.86 14.10
C THR A 272 -24.95 -6.50 13.43
N HIS A 273 -26.05 -5.83 13.79
CA HIS A 273 -26.41 -4.53 13.28
C HIS A 273 -26.38 -3.49 14.40
N LEU A 274 -25.84 -2.30 14.10
CA LEU A 274 -25.82 -1.16 15.02
C LEU A 274 -26.58 0.00 14.39
N ARG A 275 -27.58 0.52 15.11
CA ARG A 275 -28.46 1.59 14.64
C ARG A 275 -28.33 2.84 15.50
N TYR A 276 -28.07 3.96 14.86
CA TYR A 276 -28.09 5.30 15.45
C TYR A 276 -29.05 6.19 14.64
N LYS A 277 -30.08 6.73 15.29
CA LYS A 277 -31.20 7.42 14.62
C LYS A 277 -31.73 6.54 13.47
N ASN A 278 -31.73 7.04 12.22
CA ASN A 278 -32.21 6.32 11.04
C ASN A 278 -31.10 5.56 10.28
N ASP A 279 -29.86 5.56 10.78
CA ASP A 279 -28.68 5.01 10.08
C ASP A 279 -28.26 3.68 10.73
N SER A 280 -28.27 2.61 9.94
CA SER A 280 -28.04 1.24 10.41
C SER A 280 -26.83 0.64 9.69
N LEU A 281 -25.83 0.27 10.47
CA LEU A 281 -24.60 -0.37 9.99
C LEU A 281 -24.62 -1.86 10.29
N ARG A 282 -23.89 -2.65 9.50
CA ARG A 282 -23.79 -4.12 9.63
C ARG A 282 -22.34 -4.56 9.78
N ILE A 283 -22.13 -5.62 10.56
CA ILE A 283 -20.85 -6.31 10.74
C ILE A 283 -21.13 -7.78 11.02
N SER A 284 -20.28 -8.71 10.56
CA SER A 284 -20.40 -10.12 10.97
C SER A 284 -20.26 -10.24 12.49
N THR A 285 -21.10 -11.05 13.14
CA THR A 285 -21.11 -11.24 14.59
C THR A 285 -19.76 -11.71 15.14
N LEU A 286 -19.00 -12.51 14.38
CA LEU A 286 -17.62 -12.90 14.71
C LEU A 286 -16.67 -11.68 14.80
N TYR A 287 -16.78 -10.75 13.86
CA TYR A 287 -15.97 -9.53 13.87
C TYR A 287 -16.47 -8.51 14.90
N PHE A 288 -17.75 -8.53 15.26
CA PHE A 288 -18.26 -7.75 16.40
C PHE A 288 -17.67 -8.26 17.73
N GLN A 289 -17.65 -9.57 17.96
CA GLN A 289 -16.97 -10.19 19.10
C GLN A 289 -15.47 -9.87 19.11
N LYS A 290 -14.80 -9.85 17.95
CA LYS A 290 -13.40 -9.40 17.82
C LYS A 290 -13.22 -7.97 18.31
N LEU A 291 -14.12 -7.06 17.91
CA LEU A 291 -14.09 -5.66 18.39
C LEU A 291 -14.34 -5.56 19.89
N GLU A 292 -15.22 -6.40 20.47
CA GLU A 292 -15.43 -6.44 21.93
C GLU A 292 -14.15 -6.86 22.67
N GLN A 293 -13.47 -7.92 22.22
CA GLN A 293 -12.23 -8.37 22.84
C GLN A 293 -11.09 -7.35 22.68
N LEU A 294 -10.96 -6.75 21.48
CA LEU A 294 -10.03 -5.64 21.26
C LEU A 294 -10.34 -4.44 22.17
N TYR A 295 -11.61 -4.11 22.38
CA TYR A 295 -12.01 -3.05 23.31
C TYR A 295 -11.62 -3.41 24.75
N ARG A 296 -11.86 -4.65 25.18
CA ARG A 296 -11.47 -5.16 26.51
C ARG A 296 -9.97 -5.04 26.78
N TYR A 297 -9.14 -5.27 25.77
CA TYR A 297 -7.67 -5.20 25.90
C TYR A 297 -7.11 -3.77 25.80
N ASN A 298 -7.75 -2.88 25.04
CA ASN A 298 -7.16 -1.59 24.65
C ASN A 298 -7.88 -0.33 25.19
N CYS A 299 -9.08 -0.46 25.74
CA CYS A 299 -9.87 0.67 26.26
C CYS A 299 -9.73 0.80 27.78
N PHE A 300 -9.00 1.84 28.21
CA PHE A 300 -8.74 2.07 29.63
C PHE A 300 -9.79 2.96 30.32
N ASP A 301 -10.52 3.78 29.56
CA ASP A 301 -11.45 4.80 30.07
C ASP A 301 -12.91 4.32 30.22
N ASP A 302 -13.27 3.17 29.66
CA ASP A 302 -14.63 2.61 29.71
C ASP A 302 -14.64 1.12 30.07
N ARG A 303 -14.18 0.81 31.29
CA ARG A 303 -14.17 -0.58 31.82
C ARG A 303 -15.56 -1.22 31.94
N LYS A 304 -16.64 -0.42 31.86
CA LYS A 304 -18.04 -0.88 31.95
C LYS A 304 -18.71 -1.09 30.58
N PHE A 305 -18.00 -0.83 29.47
CA PHE A 305 -18.52 -0.95 28.10
C PHE A 305 -19.73 -0.04 27.81
N ASN A 306 -19.89 1.04 28.56
CA ASN A 306 -20.99 2.00 28.41
C ASN A 306 -20.91 2.77 27.07
N LEU A 307 -19.69 2.94 26.53
CA LEU A 307 -19.40 3.68 25.30
C LEU A 307 -19.08 2.76 24.12
N PHE A 308 -19.01 1.43 24.37
CA PHE A 308 -18.59 0.43 23.38
C PHE A 308 -19.42 0.47 22.09
N LEU A 309 -20.76 0.35 22.20
CA LEU A 309 -21.65 0.35 21.03
C LEU A 309 -21.53 1.65 20.22
N THR A 310 -21.41 2.79 20.90
CA THR A 310 -21.31 4.11 20.26
C THR A 310 -19.96 4.30 19.55
N ARG A 311 -18.88 3.79 20.13
CA ARG A 311 -17.54 3.77 19.51
C ARG A 311 -17.46 2.78 18.34
N VAL A 312 -18.08 1.60 18.44
CA VAL A 312 -18.16 0.64 17.32
C VAL A 312 -18.99 1.19 16.15
N TRP A 313 -20.14 1.82 16.42
CA TRP A 313 -20.91 2.47 15.36
C TRP A 313 -20.10 3.57 14.67
N SER A 314 -19.41 4.41 15.45
CA SER A 314 -18.55 5.48 14.92
C SER A 314 -17.38 4.92 14.09
N LEU A 315 -16.76 3.83 14.54
CA LEU A 315 -15.71 3.10 13.80
C LEU A 315 -16.24 2.62 12.44
N LEU A 316 -17.35 1.88 12.44
CA LEU A 316 -17.96 1.36 11.22
C LEU A 316 -18.37 2.48 10.26
N LYS A 317 -18.97 3.58 10.77
CA LYS A 317 -19.36 4.71 9.94
C LYS A 317 -18.16 5.37 9.26
N ARG A 318 -17.04 5.47 9.98
CA ARG A 318 -15.79 6.05 9.47
C ARG A 318 -15.19 5.18 8.36
N TYR A 319 -15.12 3.85 8.53
CA TYR A 319 -14.64 2.95 7.48
C TYR A 319 -15.59 2.92 6.27
N GLN A 320 -16.91 2.91 6.46
CA GLN A 320 -17.89 3.06 5.37
C GLN A 320 -17.67 4.38 4.60
N THR A 321 -17.44 5.49 5.30
CA THR A 321 -17.17 6.80 4.68
C THR A 321 -15.85 6.81 3.89
N TRP A 322 -14.83 6.10 4.39
CA TRP A 322 -13.53 5.95 3.75
C TRP A 322 -13.60 5.16 2.44
N PHE A 323 -14.30 4.02 2.41
CA PHE A 323 -14.46 3.22 1.20
C PHE A 323 -15.50 3.80 0.23
N GLY A 324 -16.53 4.50 0.74
CA GLY A 324 -17.63 5.04 -0.04
C GLY A 324 -18.68 3.97 -0.32
N SER A 325 -19.21 3.92 -1.55
CA SER A 325 -20.24 2.95 -1.96
C SER A 325 -19.73 1.51 -2.09
N ASN A 326 -18.42 1.29 -2.01
CA ASN A 326 -17.80 -0.04 -2.08
C ASN A 326 -17.64 -0.62 -0.66
N GLU A 327 -18.16 -1.82 -0.41
CA GLU A 327 -17.99 -2.48 0.91
C GLU A 327 -16.57 -3.03 1.16
N SER A 328 -15.73 -3.07 0.12
CA SER A 328 -14.32 -3.45 0.17
C SER A 328 -13.46 -2.48 -0.64
N SER A 329 -12.26 -2.16 -0.15
CA SER A 329 -11.31 -1.41 -0.97
C SER A 329 -10.60 -2.33 -1.96
N PRO A 330 -10.60 -2.03 -3.27
CA PRO A 330 -9.73 -2.70 -4.23
C PRO A 330 -8.26 -2.23 -4.14
N THR A 331 -7.92 -1.29 -3.24
CA THR A 331 -6.55 -0.76 -3.08
C THR A 331 -5.68 -1.57 -2.11
N GLN A 332 -6.23 -2.55 -1.40
CA GLN A 332 -5.51 -3.32 -0.38
C GLN A 332 -6.15 -4.70 -0.15
N GLY A 333 -5.33 -5.69 0.19
CA GLY A 333 -5.77 -7.03 0.59
C GLY A 333 -5.11 -7.46 1.90
N ALA A 334 -5.72 -8.41 2.61
CA ALA A 334 -5.14 -9.03 3.80
C ALA A 334 -4.30 -10.26 3.40
N LEU A 335 -3.20 -10.49 4.12
CA LEU A 335 -2.39 -11.70 3.94
C LEU A 335 -3.10 -12.94 4.54
N PRO A 336 -2.83 -14.16 4.04
CA PRO A 336 -3.33 -15.39 4.66
C PRO A 336 -2.85 -15.59 6.11
N LEU A 337 -3.65 -16.30 6.91
CA LEU A 337 -3.34 -16.60 8.32
C LEU A 337 -2.04 -17.40 8.51
N SER A 338 -1.74 -18.29 7.56
CA SER A 338 -0.49 -19.05 7.51
C SER A 338 0.73 -18.12 7.40
N VAL A 339 0.64 -17.05 6.59
CA VAL A 339 1.69 -16.04 6.44
C VAL A 339 1.89 -15.29 7.77
N PHE A 340 0.82 -14.85 8.42
CA PHE A 340 0.92 -14.22 9.74
C PHE A 340 1.57 -15.14 10.80
N SER A 341 1.21 -16.43 10.81
CA SER A 341 1.81 -17.43 11.71
C SER A 341 3.31 -17.63 11.46
N VAL A 342 3.72 -17.74 10.19
CA VAL A 342 5.14 -17.85 9.80
C VAL A 342 5.93 -16.58 10.15
N LEU A 343 5.37 -15.40 9.86
CA LEU A 343 5.97 -14.11 10.21
C LEU A 343 6.23 -13.99 11.72
N HIS A 344 5.24 -14.34 12.55
CA HIS A 344 5.39 -14.35 13.99
C HIS A 344 6.44 -15.37 14.45
N LYS A 345 6.33 -16.63 14.02
CA LYS A 345 7.18 -17.75 14.48
C LYS A 345 8.65 -17.64 14.06
N HIS A 346 8.94 -17.21 12.83
CA HIS A 346 10.30 -17.26 12.26
C HIS A 346 11.03 -15.92 12.24
N PHE A 347 10.31 -14.80 12.19
CA PHE A 347 10.91 -13.46 12.15
C PHE A 347 10.75 -12.70 13.47
N GLY A 348 9.83 -13.14 14.34
CA GLY A 348 9.70 -12.71 15.73
C GLY A 348 9.53 -11.21 15.93
N ILE A 349 9.13 -10.49 14.87
CA ILE A 349 9.09 -9.02 14.72
C ILE A 349 10.29 -8.33 15.42
N LYS A 350 11.49 -8.93 15.33
CA LYS A 350 12.76 -8.34 15.83
C LYS A 350 13.71 -8.03 14.67
N LYS A 351 13.81 -8.93 13.70
CA LYS A 351 14.65 -8.75 12.48
C LYS A 351 14.26 -7.54 11.61
N LEU A 352 13.05 -6.99 11.76
CA LEU A 352 12.65 -5.77 11.05
C LEU A 352 13.26 -4.53 11.70
N GLU A 353 13.41 -4.53 13.03
CA GLU A 353 13.97 -3.40 13.79
C GLU A 353 15.46 -3.22 13.43
N ASP A 354 16.25 -4.29 13.55
CA ASP A 354 17.69 -4.28 13.28
C ASP A 354 18.06 -3.99 11.81
N ASN A 355 17.25 -4.45 10.84
CA ASN A 355 17.57 -4.32 9.41
C ASN A 355 16.96 -3.10 8.74
N VAL A 356 15.92 -2.49 9.31
CA VAL A 356 15.22 -1.34 8.69
C VAL A 356 15.43 -0.06 9.49
N ILE A 357 15.38 -0.09 10.82
CA ILE A 357 15.55 1.14 11.62
C ILE A 357 17.00 1.61 11.59
N ASN A 358 17.99 0.70 11.63
CA ASN A 358 19.40 1.09 11.53
C ASN A 358 19.73 1.74 10.17
N GLU A 359 19.21 1.20 9.07
CA GLU A 359 19.39 1.77 7.72
C GLU A 359 18.66 3.11 7.56
N ILE A 360 17.43 3.24 8.07
CA ILE A 360 16.69 4.52 8.06
C ILE A 360 17.33 5.55 8.99
N SER A 361 17.90 5.13 10.13
CA SER A 361 18.65 6.00 11.04
C SER A 361 19.92 6.52 10.37
N PHE A 362 20.70 5.64 9.73
CA PHE A 362 21.89 6.01 8.96
C PHE A 362 21.55 6.95 7.79
N TYR A 363 20.42 6.73 7.11
CA TYR A 363 19.89 7.63 6.09
C TYR A 363 19.45 8.99 6.67
N GLY A 364 18.84 8.99 7.85
CA GLY A 364 18.47 10.21 8.59
C GLY A 364 19.69 11.04 8.98
N GLU A 365 20.76 10.40 9.46
CA GLU A 365 22.03 11.04 9.75
C GLU A 365 22.72 11.58 8.50
N SER A 366 22.74 10.81 7.41
CA SER A 366 23.27 11.23 6.11
C SER A 366 22.52 12.45 5.57
N THR A 367 21.19 12.48 5.70
CA THR A 367 20.33 13.59 5.28
C THR A 367 20.55 14.82 6.17
N ARG A 368 20.73 14.64 7.49
CA ARG A 368 21.08 15.71 8.42
C ARG A 368 22.43 16.34 8.04
N LYS A 369 23.45 15.52 7.80
CA LYS A 369 24.80 15.98 7.42
C LYS A 369 24.77 16.78 6.10
N ALA A 370 24.09 16.26 5.07
CA ALA A 370 23.92 16.98 3.80
C ALA A 370 23.16 18.32 3.97
N LYS A 371 22.16 18.37 4.86
CA LYS A 371 21.44 19.61 5.19
C LYS A 371 22.33 20.62 5.93
N GLU A 372 23.21 20.16 6.81
CA GLU A 372 24.19 20.99 7.51
C GLU A 372 25.25 21.53 6.53
N GLU A 373 25.77 20.70 5.63
CA GLU A 373 26.68 21.12 4.54
C GLU A 373 26.04 22.16 3.62
N LEU A 374 24.79 21.95 3.18
CA LEU A 374 24.03 22.94 2.40
C LEU A 374 23.81 24.26 3.16
N LYS A 375 23.57 24.21 4.47
CA LYS A 375 23.44 25.41 5.32
C LYS A 375 24.77 26.16 5.40
N THR A 376 25.89 25.46 5.62
CA THR A 376 27.24 26.04 5.67
C THR A 376 27.62 26.66 4.33
N ASN A 377 27.35 25.97 3.22
CA ASN A 377 27.57 26.48 1.86
C ASN A 377 26.69 27.70 1.55
N SER A 378 25.43 27.73 2.01
CA SER A 378 24.55 28.89 1.88
C SER A 378 25.03 30.09 2.69
N ILE A 379 25.58 29.88 3.88
CA ILE A 379 26.20 30.93 4.71
C ILE A 379 27.48 31.46 4.05
N ALA A 380 28.35 30.58 3.57
CA ALA A 380 29.56 30.96 2.83
C ALA A 380 29.21 31.76 1.56
N ARG A 381 28.21 31.30 0.80
CA ARG A 381 27.67 32.01 -0.37
C ARG A 381 27.12 33.39 0.00
N ASN A 382 26.35 33.51 1.08
CA ASN A 382 25.79 34.79 1.51
C ASN A 382 26.89 35.77 1.97
N LYS A 383 27.95 35.26 2.62
CA LYS A 383 29.14 36.05 2.98
C LYS A 383 29.87 36.54 1.73
N GLN A 384 30.24 35.63 0.82
CA GLN A 384 30.88 35.99 -0.45
C GLN A 384 30.02 36.94 -1.31
N LEU A 385 28.69 36.83 -1.26
CA LEU A 385 27.78 37.75 -1.94
C LEU A 385 27.73 39.15 -1.28
N SER A 386 28.09 39.25 0.00
CA SER A 386 28.33 40.52 0.69
C SER A 386 29.68 41.10 0.27
N ASP A 387 30.74 40.30 0.37
CA ASP A 387 32.11 40.68 0.00
C ASP A 387 32.17 41.13 -1.50
N LEU A 388 31.44 40.45 -2.39
CA LEU A 388 31.30 40.82 -3.80
C LEU A 388 30.40 42.05 -4.03
N LYS A 389 29.48 42.38 -3.13
CA LYS A 389 28.71 43.64 -3.22
C LYS A 389 29.58 44.83 -2.83
N GLU A 390 30.44 44.68 -1.82
CA GLU A 390 31.45 45.68 -1.47
C GLU A 390 32.50 45.82 -2.59
N ALA A 391 33.01 44.72 -3.13
CA ALA A 391 33.98 44.74 -4.23
C ALA A 391 33.40 45.26 -5.57
N LYS A 392 32.09 45.12 -5.81
CA LYS A 392 31.40 45.70 -6.99
C LYS A 392 31.33 47.23 -6.98
N LEU A 393 31.66 47.88 -5.87
CA LEU A 393 31.91 49.32 -5.84
C LEU A 393 33.26 49.70 -6.49
N VAL A 394 34.14 48.73 -6.80
CA VAL A 394 35.55 48.99 -7.13
C VAL A 394 36.01 48.50 -8.52
N ARG A 395 35.51 47.40 -9.11
CA ARG A 395 35.87 47.07 -10.52
C ARG A 395 34.97 46.09 -11.30
N SER A 396 34.96 46.29 -12.62
CA SER A 396 34.08 45.66 -13.61
C SER A 396 34.66 44.40 -14.27
N SER A 397 34.91 43.33 -13.48
CA SER A 397 35.45 42.05 -14.01
C SER A 397 34.62 40.80 -13.64
N SER A 398 33.67 40.90 -12.72
CA SER A 398 33.03 39.73 -12.07
C SER A 398 31.58 39.48 -12.57
N PHE A 399 31.45 39.05 -13.83
CA PHE A 399 30.18 38.55 -14.39
C PHE A 399 30.25 37.05 -14.75
N ASN A 400 31.37 36.58 -15.31
CA ASN A 400 31.53 35.16 -15.69
C ASN A 400 31.64 34.22 -14.46
N GLU A 401 32.29 34.67 -13.38
CA GLU A 401 32.39 33.90 -12.12
C GLU A 401 31.00 33.62 -11.51
N VAL A 402 30.10 34.62 -11.57
CA VAL A 402 28.74 34.51 -11.02
C VAL A 402 27.92 33.44 -11.75
N SER A 403 28.12 33.30 -13.07
CA SER A 403 27.47 32.26 -13.88
C SER A 403 27.98 30.85 -13.53
N ASN A 404 29.31 30.68 -13.43
CA ASN A 404 29.92 29.39 -13.08
C ASN A 404 29.51 28.90 -11.68
N VAL A 405 29.38 29.81 -10.70
CA VAL A 405 28.93 29.48 -9.34
C VAL A 405 27.47 29.03 -9.33
N PHE A 406 26.60 29.66 -10.14
CA PHE A 406 25.18 29.26 -10.25
C PHE A 406 25.05 27.83 -10.82
N THR A 407 25.72 27.57 -11.95
CA THR A 407 25.75 26.25 -12.60
C THR A 407 26.30 25.16 -11.67
N THR A 408 27.35 25.46 -10.89
CA THR A 408 27.92 24.50 -9.93
C THR A 408 26.96 24.17 -8.79
N TYR A 409 26.22 25.17 -8.29
CA TYR A 409 25.24 24.97 -7.22
C TYR A 409 24.03 24.16 -7.69
N GLU A 410 23.48 24.45 -8.89
CA GLU A 410 22.40 23.65 -9.48
C GLU A 410 22.83 22.20 -9.71
N LEU A 411 24.05 21.98 -10.19
CA LEU A 411 24.60 20.64 -10.44
C LEU A 411 24.82 19.86 -9.13
N HIS A 412 25.16 20.54 -8.02
CA HIS A 412 25.17 19.94 -6.67
C HIS A 412 23.76 19.59 -6.17
N LEU A 413 22.77 20.45 -6.40
CA LEU A 413 21.37 20.20 -6.03
C LEU A 413 20.79 19.02 -6.81
N GLN A 414 21.05 18.96 -8.12
CA GLN A 414 20.65 17.84 -8.99
C GLN A 414 21.34 16.53 -8.58
N LYS A 415 22.64 16.54 -8.27
CA LYS A 415 23.36 15.37 -7.73
C LYS A 415 22.74 14.89 -6.41
N PHE A 416 22.34 15.80 -5.52
CA PHE A 416 21.69 15.44 -4.26
C PHE A 416 20.30 14.80 -4.49
N GLU A 417 19.43 15.42 -5.28
CA GLU A 417 18.10 14.86 -5.58
C GLU A 417 18.20 13.53 -6.35
N TYR A 418 19.13 13.41 -7.31
CA TYR A 418 19.40 12.14 -7.99
C TYR A 418 19.88 11.05 -7.03
N LYS A 419 20.84 11.36 -6.15
CA LYS A 419 21.32 10.41 -5.13
C LYS A 419 20.21 9.97 -4.18
N LYS A 420 19.40 10.91 -3.70
CA LYS A 420 18.21 10.68 -2.87
C LYS A 420 17.19 9.75 -3.56
N ILE A 421 16.91 9.97 -4.85
CA ILE A 421 16.04 9.09 -5.65
C ILE A 421 16.66 7.69 -5.80
N CYS A 422 17.96 7.59 -6.08
CA CYS A 422 18.66 6.31 -6.18
C CYS A 422 18.70 5.53 -4.86
N ASP A 423 18.94 6.21 -3.74
CA ASP A 423 19.04 5.58 -2.42
C ASP A 423 17.65 5.21 -1.87
N LEU A 424 16.61 6.01 -2.13
CA LEU A 424 15.20 5.61 -1.94
C LEU A 424 14.86 4.39 -2.81
N LYS A 425 15.21 4.41 -4.10
CA LYS A 425 15.00 3.27 -5.01
C LYS A 425 15.70 2.01 -4.49
N LYS A 426 16.94 2.10 -3.98
CA LYS A 426 17.65 0.96 -3.36
C LYS A 426 16.97 0.46 -2.10
N SER A 427 16.58 1.35 -1.18
CA SER A 427 15.89 0.98 0.07
C SER A 427 14.54 0.31 -0.22
N THR A 428 13.74 0.91 -1.10
CA THR A 428 12.44 0.38 -1.52
C THR A 428 12.60 -0.92 -2.33
N MET A 429 13.63 -1.04 -3.17
CA MET A 429 13.97 -2.28 -3.87
C MET A 429 14.43 -3.37 -2.91
N LYS A 430 15.20 -3.07 -1.86
CA LYS A 430 15.58 -4.03 -0.81
C LYS A 430 14.33 -4.53 -0.07
N PHE A 431 13.40 -3.65 0.28
CA PHE A 431 12.11 -4.02 0.87
C PHE A 431 11.27 -4.92 -0.06
N PHE A 432 11.06 -4.52 -1.31
CA PHE A 432 10.31 -5.32 -2.28
C PHE A 432 11.03 -6.63 -2.63
N LEU A 433 12.36 -6.68 -2.64
CA LEU A 433 13.11 -7.89 -2.92
C LEU A 433 13.01 -8.89 -1.76
N GLU A 434 13.06 -8.46 -0.51
CA GLU A 434 12.81 -9.35 0.65
C GLU A 434 11.35 -9.83 0.69
N PHE A 435 10.39 -8.99 0.28
CA PHE A 435 9.00 -9.40 0.07
C PHE A 435 8.88 -10.45 -1.05
N ILE A 436 9.45 -10.19 -2.23
CA ILE A 436 9.46 -11.11 -3.38
C ILE A 436 10.15 -12.44 -3.04
N LYS A 437 11.27 -12.43 -2.30
CA LYS A 437 11.91 -13.64 -1.76
C LYS A 437 11.00 -14.43 -0.83
N SER A 438 10.23 -13.73 0.01
CA SER A 438 9.29 -14.38 0.94
C SER A 438 8.13 -15.05 0.19
N GLU A 439 7.57 -14.39 -0.83
CA GLU A 439 6.55 -14.95 -1.72
C GLU A 439 7.09 -16.11 -2.58
N LEU A 440 8.32 -15.99 -3.11
CA LEU A 440 9.00 -17.08 -3.84
C LEU A 440 9.20 -18.32 -2.96
N LEU A 441 9.66 -18.13 -1.72
CA LEU A 441 9.84 -19.22 -0.76
C LEU A 441 8.49 -19.88 -0.39
N PHE A 442 7.43 -19.08 -0.25
CA PHE A 442 6.07 -19.57 -0.04
C PHE A 442 5.56 -20.39 -1.24
N HIS A 443 5.72 -19.91 -2.46
CA HIS A 443 5.33 -20.65 -3.67
C HIS A 443 6.13 -21.93 -3.85
N ALA A 444 7.45 -21.90 -3.62
CA ALA A 444 8.30 -23.10 -3.63
C ALA A 444 7.81 -24.15 -2.62
N LYS A 445 7.54 -23.76 -1.38
CA LYS A 445 7.04 -24.69 -0.35
C LYS A 445 5.63 -25.22 -0.65
N THR A 446 4.80 -24.43 -1.32
CA THR A 446 3.48 -24.85 -1.80
C THR A 446 3.60 -25.93 -2.89
N ILE A 447 4.51 -25.74 -3.85
CA ILE A 447 4.78 -26.72 -4.92
C ILE A 447 5.36 -28.02 -4.34
N GLU A 448 6.27 -27.92 -3.36
CA GLU A 448 6.84 -29.07 -2.65
C GLU A 448 5.73 -29.92 -2.00
N MET A 449 4.84 -29.31 -1.20
CA MET A 449 3.72 -30.00 -0.56
C MET A 449 2.72 -30.62 -1.56
N LEU A 450 2.46 -29.95 -2.69
CA LEU A 450 1.59 -30.48 -3.74
C LEU A 450 2.24 -31.67 -4.46
N THR A 451 3.57 -31.63 -4.65
CA THR A 451 4.35 -32.74 -5.23
C THR A 451 4.37 -33.94 -4.29
N GLU A 452 4.59 -33.74 -2.99
CA GLU A 452 4.47 -34.79 -1.96
C GLU A 452 3.06 -35.39 -1.94
N SER A 453 2.02 -34.55 -1.97
CA SER A 453 0.62 -35.00 -1.99
C SER A 453 0.28 -35.81 -3.24
N TYR A 454 0.77 -35.39 -4.41
CA TYR A 454 0.64 -36.15 -5.65
C TYR A 454 1.38 -37.49 -5.56
N GLY A 455 2.60 -37.50 -5.03
CA GLY A 455 3.35 -38.74 -4.77
C GLY A 455 2.63 -39.69 -3.82
N HIS A 456 1.99 -39.18 -2.77
CA HIS A 456 1.16 -40.00 -1.89
C HIS A 456 -0.04 -40.62 -2.61
N ILE A 457 -0.72 -39.88 -3.50
CA ILE A 457 -1.86 -40.39 -4.27
C ILE A 457 -1.42 -41.43 -5.31
N MET A 458 -0.32 -41.17 -6.02
CA MET A 458 0.22 -42.09 -7.04
C MET A 458 0.77 -43.39 -6.46
N ASN A 459 1.20 -43.38 -5.20
CA ASN A 459 1.73 -44.55 -4.49
C ASN A 459 0.68 -45.30 -3.65
N ILE A 460 -0.62 -45.01 -3.83
CA ILE A 460 -1.70 -45.83 -3.25
C ILE A 460 -1.72 -47.19 -3.96
N ASP A 461 -1.28 -48.23 -3.24
CA ASP A 461 -1.25 -49.61 -3.70
C ASP A 461 -2.47 -50.32 -3.09
N ALA A 462 -3.57 -50.34 -3.83
CA ALA A 462 -4.86 -50.81 -3.32
C ALA A 462 -4.83 -52.26 -2.81
N ASP A 463 -4.02 -53.13 -3.43
CA ASP A 463 -3.87 -54.53 -3.01
C ASP A 463 -3.03 -54.64 -1.72
N ARG A 464 -1.95 -53.86 -1.60
CA ARG A 464 -1.15 -53.80 -0.37
C ARG A 464 -1.91 -53.17 0.80
N ASP A 465 -2.63 -52.09 0.55
CA ASP A 465 -3.41 -51.38 1.57
C ASP A 465 -4.60 -52.26 2.03
N LEU A 466 -5.24 -52.99 1.10
CA LEU A 466 -6.24 -54.00 1.43
C LEU A 466 -5.62 -55.19 2.19
N GLN A 467 -4.41 -55.65 1.84
CA GLN A 467 -3.69 -56.66 2.62
C GLN A 467 -3.34 -56.17 4.03
N GLN A 468 -2.90 -54.92 4.20
CA GLN A 468 -2.66 -54.35 5.53
C GLN A 468 -3.95 -54.29 6.36
N PHE A 469 -5.06 -53.87 5.76
CA PHE A 469 -6.38 -53.88 6.40
C PHE A 469 -6.83 -55.29 6.79
N CYS A 470 -6.70 -56.26 5.88
CA CYS A 470 -7.02 -57.66 6.14
C CYS A 470 -6.11 -58.28 7.21
N ASN A 471 -4.82 -57.96 7.23
CA ASN A 471 -3.88 -58.42 8.27
C ASN A 471 -4.24 -57.82 9.65
N TYR A 472 -4.62 -56.54 9.69
CA TYR A 472 -5.09 -55.88 10.91
C TYR A 472 -6.31 -56.57 11.52
N PHE A 473 -7.27 -56.98 10.68
CA PHE A 473 -8.44 -57.76 11.13
C PHE A 473 -8.12 -59.24 11.42
N SER A 474 -7.23 -59.87 10.66
CA SER A 474 -6.84 -61.28 10.84
C SER A 474 -6.18 -61.51 12.21
N PHE A 475 -5.42 -60.53 12.70
CA PHE A 475 -4.83 -60.55 14.04
C PHE A 475 -5.86 -60.53 15.17
N THR A 476 -7.11 -60.12 14.90
CA THR A 476 -8.19 -60.10 15.92
C THR A 476 -9.00 -61.39 16.02
N GLN A 477 -8.80 -62.37 15.13
CA GLN A 477 -9.59 -63.63 15.14
C GLN A 477 -8.86 -64.86 15.73
N LEU A 478 -7.54 -64.86 15.88
CA LEU A 478 -6.82 -65.91 16.63
C LEU A 478 -6.52 -65.49 18.07
N GLY A 479 -7.54 -65.61 18.93
CA GLY A 479 -7.45 -65.24 20.35
C GLY A 479 -8.42 -66.01 21.25
N SER A 480 -8.32 -67.35 21.30
CA SER A 480 -8.93 -68.16 22.37
C SER A 480 -7.85 -68.61 23.37
N PRO A 481 -8.10 -68.56 24.69
CA PRO A 481 -7.02 -68.42 25.67
C PRO A 481 -6.48 -69.75 26.23
N LYS A 482 -5.14 -69.85 26.33
CA LYS A 482 -4.44 -70.73 27.29
C LYS A 482 -3.17 -70.04 27.83
N ARG A 483 -3.22 -69.70 29.13
CA ARG A 483 -2.35 -70.22 30.21
C ARG A 483 -1.12 -71.05 29.77
N ASP A 484 0.10 -70.90 30.31
CA ASP A 484 0.57 -70.32 31.59
C ASP A 484 2.01 -69.74 31.52
N ASP A 485 2.40 -68.98 32.55
CA ASP A 485 3.74 -68.74 33.15
C ASP A 485 5.05 -68.98 32.37
N SER A 486 5.92 -67.94 32.28
CA SER A 486 7.25 -67.89 32.98
C SER A 486 8.21 -66.73 32.58
N LYS A 487 8.63 -65.96 33.61
CA LYS A 487 9.96 -65.32 33.87
C LYS A 487 10.86 -64.70 32.76
N THR A 488 11.32 -63.47 33.06
CA THR A 488 12.63 -62.81 32.68
C THR A 488 12.89 -62.51 31.18
N THR A 489 13.61 -61.46 30.74
CA THR A 489 14.63 -60.59 31.38
C THR A 489 14.71 -59.17 30.73
N VAL A 490 15.58 -58.30 31.27
CA VAL A 490 15.90 -56.89 30.93
C VAL A 490 16.40 -56.65 29.48
N GLY A 491 16.17 -55.45 28.90
CA GLY A 491 16.99 -54.91 27.77
C GLY A 491 16.44 -53.73 26.94
N ASP A 492 16.76 -52.49 27.34
CA ASP A 492 16.96 -51.21 26.59
C ASP A 492 16.22 -50.77 25.29
N ASN A 493 15.84 -49.47 25.33
CA ASN A 493 15.83 -48.44 24.26
C ASN A 493 15.32 -48.72 22.83
N MET A 494 14.25 -48.02 22.41
CA MET A 494 14.40 -46.80 21.58
C MET A 494 13.11 -45.94 21.49
N GLN A 495 13.24 -44.75 20.89
CA GLN A 495 12.35 -43.60 21.07
C GLN A 495 11.04 -43.64 20.25
N THR A 496 9.99 -43.06 20.84
CA THR A 496 8.66 -42.90 20.25
C THR A 496 8.52 -41.63 19.40
N HIS A 497 8.09 -41.75 18.15
CA HIS A 497 7.44 -40.65 17.42
C HIS A 497 5.91 -40.76 17.57
N PRO A 498 5.19 -39.73 18.02
CA PRO A 498 3.74 -39.81 18.25
C PRO A 498 2.94 -39.67 16.95
N THR A 499 2.08 -40.64 16.69
CA THR A 499 1.20 -40.72 15.52
C THR A 499 0.08 -39.67 15.53
N LEU A 500 -0.37 -39.27 14.33
CA LEU A 500 -1.46 -38.32 14.09
C LEU A 500 -2.73 -38.65 14.88
N ARG A 501 -3.25 -37.68 15.65
CA ARG A 501 -4.59 -37.77 16.26
C ARG A 501 -5.67 -37.50 15.20
N ARG A 502 -6.59 -38.45 15.07
CA ARG A 502 -7.88 -38.35 14.35
C ARG A 502 -8.55 -36.97 14.48
N PHE A 503 -8.92 -36.39 13.35
CA PHE A 503 -10.05 -35.47 13.29
C PHE A 503 -11.36 -36.27 13.33
N ASN A 504 -12.06 -36.22 14.46
CA ASN A 504 -13.48 -36.54 14.52
C ASN A 504 -14.27 -35.22 14.55
N SER A 505 -15.13 -34.98 13.55
CA SER A 505 -16.45 -34.32 13.70
C SER A 505 -17.09 -34.11 12.33
N ALA A 506 -18.04 -34.97 11.97
CA ALA A 506 -19.08 -34.69 11.00
C ALA A 506 -20.43 -34.93 11.69
N PRO A 507 -21.36 -33.95 11.70
CA PRO A 507 -22.73 -34.20 12.17
C PRO A 507 -23.56 -34.84 11.06
N ASN A 508 -24.35 -35.86 11.43
CA ASN A 508 -25.26 -36.54 10.53
C ASN A 508 -26.41 -35.62 10.06
N PHE A 509 -26.84 -35.80 8.81
CA PHE A 509 -28.24 -35.60 8.43
C PHE A 509 -28.70 -36.78 7.57
N ASN A 510 -29.75 -37.47 8.01
CA ASN A 510 -30.39 -38.56 7.27
C ASN A 510 -31.44 -37.99 6.29
N SER A 511 -31.57 -38.59 5.11
CA SER A 511 -32.68 -39.51 4.75
C SER A 511 -33.09 -39.44 3.27
N SER A 512 -33.14 -40.61 2.60
CA SER A 512 -33.98 -40.98 1.43
C SER A 512 -33.88 -40.13 0.13
N THR A 513 -33.84 -40.65 -1.10
CA THR A 513 -34.48 -41.85 -1.68
C THR A 513 -33.69 -42.42 -2.89
N ASN A 514 -33.75 -43.74 -3.11
CA ASN A 514 -33.45 -44.41 -4.41
C ASN A 514 -34.77 -44.53 -5.25
N PRO A 515 -34.78 -45.14 -6.45
CA PRO A 515 -34.11 -44.69 -7.69
C PRO A 515 -35.04 -44.80 -8.95
N THR A 516 -34.77 -44.08 -10.06
CA THR A 516 -35.25 -44.50 -11.41
C THR A 516 -34.51 -43.82 -12.57
N ASN A 517 -33.87 -44.64 -13.42
CA ASN A 517 -33.97 -44.70 -14.89
C ASN A 517 -34.31 -43.40 -15.67
N ASN A 518 -33.44 -42.93 -16.56
CA ASN A 518 -33.15 -43.46 -17.92
C ASN A 518 -32.57 -42.35 -18.82
N ASP A 519 -31.70 -42.74 -19.75
CA ASP A 519 -31.40 -42.16 -21.08
C ASP A 519 -31.16 -40.64 -21.23
N SER A 520 -30.25 -40.15 -22.07
CA SER A 520 -29.06 -40.66 -22.77
C SER A 520 -28.40 -39.40 -23.39
N TYR A 521 -27.11 -39.41 -23.72
CA TYR A 521 -26.58 -38.91 -25.01
C TYR A 521 -25.06 -38.98 -25.00
N ASP A 522 -24.54 -39.57 -26.07
CA ASP A 522 -23.14 -39.85 -26.35
C ASP A 522 -22.38 -38.58 -26.79
N MET A 523 -21.12 -38.45 -26.35
CA MET A 523 -20.11 -37.66 -27.04
C MET A 523 -18.73 -38.31 -26.90
N ASN A 524 -18.45 -39.24 -27.80
CA ASN A 524 -17.11 -39.57 -28.26
C ASN A 524 -16.22 -38.33 -28.42
N THR A 525 -15.00 -38.36 -27.87
CA THR A 525 -13.78 -38.19 -28.69
C THR A 525 -12.54 -38.64 -27.91
N ASP A 526 -11.77 -39.53 -28.53
CA ASP A 526 -10.60 -40.17 -27.93
C ASP A 526 -9.39 -39.24 -27.73
N SER A 527 -8.69 -39.52 -26.63
CA SER A 527 -7.30 -39.17 -26.39
C SER A 527 -6.36 -39.57 -27.53
N LYS A 528 -5.44 -38.67 -27.91
CA LYS A 528 -4.04 -39.01 -28.23
C LYS A 528 -3.11 -37.79 -28.30
N SER A 529 -1.81 -38.07 -28.20
CA SER A 529 -0.65 -37.16 -28.32
C SER A 529 -0.56 -36.00 -27.30
N ILE A 530 -0.10 -36.32 -26.09
CA ILE A 530 0.87 -35.47 -25.36
C ILE A 530 2.20 -36.24 -25.38
N GLU A 531 2.88 -36.24 -26.52
CA GLU A 531 4.20 -36.87 -26.66
C GLU A 531 4.99 -36.27 -27.84
N SER A 532 5.13 -34.95 -27.83
CA SER A 532 6.13 -34.20 -28.61
C SER A 532 6.28 -32.78 -28.04
N ILE A 533 7.47 -32.18 -28.23
CA ILE A 533 7.96 -30.90 -27.67
C ILE A 533 8.75 -31.07 -26.35
N VAL A 534 9.81 -31.87 -26.46
CA VAL A 534 11.11 -31.57 -25.85
C VAL A 534 12.07 -31.29 -27.03
N GLU A 535 13.10 -30.48 -26.82
CA GLU A 535 14.09 -30.02 -27.82
C GLU A 535 13.60 -28.98 -28.86
N HIS A 536 13.86 -27.70 -28.58
CA HIS A 536 14.75 -26.81 -29.36
C HIS A 536 14.54 -25.34 -28.98
N SER A 537 15.36 -24.86 -28.03
CA SER A 537 15.63 -23.42 -27.87
C SER A 537 16.94 -23.23 -27.11
N GLU A 538 18.06 -23.55 -27.77
CA GLU A 538 19.31 -22.87 -27.46
C GLU A 538 19.13 -21.39 -27.87
N SER A 539 19.28 -20.49 -26.90
CA SER A 539 19.41 -19.06 -27.16
C SER A 539 20.35 -18.49 -26.12
N ASP A 540 21.57 -18.18 -26.54
CA ASP A 540 22.61 -17.60 -25.69
C ASP A 540 22.14 -16.31 -25.02
N SER A 541 22.33 -16.22 -23.72
CA SER A 541 22.37 -14.95 -23.01
C SER A 541 23.31 -15.05 -21.80
N GLU A 542 24.60 -15.16 -22.07
CA GLU A 542 25.61 -14.73 -21.11
C GLU A 542 25.38 -13.24 -20.79
N LEU A 543 24.99 -12.95 -19.54
CA LEU A 543 24.96 -11.59 -19.02
C LEU A 543 26.26 -11.33 -18.28
N ASP A 544 27.33 -11.10 -19.05
CA ASP A 544 28.55 -10.50 -18.54
C ASP A 544 28.23 -9.12 -17.96
N VAL A 545 28.35 -9.00 -16.63
CA VAL A 545 28.28 -7.72 -15.93
C VAL A 545 29.67 -7.09 -15.90
N GLU A 546 30.20 -6.77 -17.08
CA GLU A 546 31.35 -5.87 -17.17
C GLU A 546 30.90 -4.43 -16.85
N THR A 547 31.35 -3.94 -15.70
CA THR A 547 31.26 -2.53 -15.33
C THR A 547 32.06 -1.67 -16.30
N ASN A 548 31.40 -1.06 -17.29
CA ASN A 548 32.03 -0.10 -18.20
C ASN A 548 32.32 1.23 -17.47
N PRO A 549 33.59 1.62 -17.20
CA PRO A 549 33.90 2.78 -16.36
C PRO A 549 33.83 4.13 -17.11
N ASN A 550 33.71 4.11 -18.43
CA ASN A 550 34.07 5.25 -19.30
C ASN A 550 32.98 6.30 -19.53
N LEU A 551 31.99 6.42 -18.64
CA LEU A 551 31.04 7.55 -18.67
C LEU A 551 31.53 8.79 -17.89
N LEU A 552 32.58 8.67 -17.05
CA LEU A 552 33.11 9.81 -16.28
C LEU A 552 34.08 10.71 -17.05
N ASP A 553 34.66 10.26 -18.16
CA ASP A 553 35.77 10.97 -18.83
C ASP A 553 35.34 12.00 -19.90
N ARG A 554 34.03 12.18 -20.14
CA ARG A 554 33.50 13.16 -21.12
C ARG A 554 33.25 14.56 -20.56
N LEU A 555 33.76 14.89 -19.37
CA LEU A 555 33.64 16.22 -18.74
C LEU A 555 34.99 16.75 -18.23
N LYS A 556 36.07 16.57 -19.01
CA LYS A 556 37.32 17.32 -18.83
C LYS A 556 37.31 18.57 -19.73
N PRO A 557 37.54 19.78 -19.20
CA PRO A 557 37.79 20.95 -20.04
C PRO A 557 39.11 20.78 -20.80
N VAL A 558 39.19 21.36 -21.99
CA VAL A 558 40.42 21.38 -22.80
C VAL A 558 41.26 22.57 -22.36
N ASP A 559 42.23 22.32 -21.48
CA ASP A 559 43.24 23.31 -21.13
C ASP A 559 44.32 23.35 -22.22
N ARG A 560 44.54 24.55 -22.79
CA ARG A 560 45.68 24.83 -23.67
C ARG A 560 46.88 25.19 -22.82
N GLU A 561 48.02 24.59 -23.15
CA GLU A 561 49.32 24.95 -22.60
C GLU A 561 49.66 26.42 -22.90
N ASN A 562 50.22 27.11 -21.90
CA ASN A 562 51.55 27.70 -22.10
C ASN A 562 52.26 27.96 -20.76
N SER A 563 53.57 27.73 -20.81
CA SER A 563 54.61 27.93 -19.80
C SER A 563 54.55 29.24 -19.01
N GLU A 564 54.88 29.20 -17.72
CA GLU A 564 56.19 29.69 -17.23
C GLU A 564 56.52 29.18 -15.81
N SER A 565 57.74 29.43 -15.35
CA SER A 565 58.50 28.63 -14.36
C SER A 565 58.67 29.28 -12.98
N VAL A 566 59.15 28.47 -12.01
CA VAL A 566 60.18 28.75 -10.96
C VAL A 566 59.83 28.33 -9.51
N SER A 567 60.77 27.60 -8.89
CA SER A 567 60.99 27.30 -7.44
C SER A 567 59.87 26.60 -6.62
N VAL A 568 60.01 25.43 -5.95
CA VAL A 568 61.07 24.76 -5.14
C VAL A 568 60.91 24.94 -3.62
N SER A 569 60.81 23.81 -2.89
CA SER A 569 61.01 23.62 -1.43
C SER A 569 59.93 24.24 -0.50
N LEU A 570 59.59 23.77 0.71
CA LEU A 570 59.92 22.66 1.64
C LEU A 570 58.61 22.34 2.44
N SER A 571 58.40 21.29 3.24
CA SER A 571 59.17 20.11 3.72
C SER A 571 58.18 18.97 4.11
N LEU A 572 58.67 17.84 4.65
CA LEU A 572 57.88 16.90 5.47
C LEU A 572 58.00 17.25 6.96
N SER A 573 56.93 17.03 7.74
CA SER A 573 57.07 16.40 9.06
C SER A 573 55.79 15.62 9.44
N SER A 574 56.00 14.43 9.99
CA SER A 574 55.00 13.46 10.41
C SER A 574 54.52 13.68 11.85
N ALA A 575 53.24 13.43 12.10
CA ALA A 575 52.70 12.85 13.34
C ALA A 575 51.42 12.08 13.02
#